data_AF-A0A842TY06-F1
#
_entry.id   AF-A0A842TY06-F1
#
_cell.length_a   1.000
_cell.length_b   1.000
_cell.length_c   1.000
_cell.angle_alpha   90.00
_cell.angle_beta   90.00
_cell.angle_gamma   90.00
#
_symmetry.space_group_name_H-M   'P 1'
#
loop_
_entity.id
_entity.type
_entity.pdbx_description
1 polymer ?
#
loop_
_entity_poly.entity_id
_entity_poly.type
_entity_poly.pdbx_seq_one_letter_code
_entity_poly.pdbx_strand_id
1 'polypeptide(L)'
;MKILNMNVAPANLIRFFVLVILYVLLGNIPQIQQNPVISDATLAVNMIVIVIAGILYGRNIGLTVGLFGTFFNALSPAGNAFEFAAIVPHAIMGWASGLLKENTNSFWASLAIVLGHLLNIIIFLFAGLVTLSGIDNSFWYGLAFEAILGVISINLIVFIYRLICGKKN
;
A
#
# COMPACT_ATOMS: atom_id res chain seq x y z
N MET A 1 22.72 23.96 -10.29
CA MET A 1 21.34 23.64 -9.88
C MET A 1 20.59 23.11 -11.10
N LYS A 2 20.52 21.79 -11.27
CA LYS A 2 19.74 21.17 -12.37
C LYS A 2 18.27 21.30 -11.98
N ILE A 3 17.54 22.19 -12.65
CA ILE A 3 16.09 22.24 -12.58
C ILE A 3 15.60 20.87 -13.04
N LEU A 4 14.94 20.14 -12.14
CA LEU A 4 14.34 18.83 -12.41
C LEU A 4 13.32 19.02 -13.54
N ASN A 5 13.72 18.61 -14.73
CA ASN A 5 12.85 18.59 -15.91
C ASN A 5 11.83 17.45 -15.69
N MET A 6 10.75 17.75 -14.97
CA MET A 6 9.65 16.81 -14.73
C MET A 6 8.77 16.73 -15.98
N ASN A 7 9.32 16.22 -17.07
CA ASN A 7 8.50 15.69 -18.16
C ASN A 7 7.86 14.39 -17.64
N VAL A 8 6.77 14.53 -16.88
CA VAL A 8 5.95 13.39 -16.51
C VAL A 8 5.29 12.89 -17.79
N ALA A 9 5.79 11.78 -18.32
CA ALA A 9 5.19 11.16 -19.50
C ALA A 9 3.67 10.98 -19.26
N PRO A 10 2.79 11.33 -20.22
CA PRO A 10 1.33 11.27 -20.03
C PRO A 10 0.83 9.92 -19.47
N ALA A 11 1.49 8.82 -19.85
CA ALA A 11 1.18 7.48 -19.34
C ALA A 11 1.37 7.34 -17.81
N ASN A 12 2.37 8.02 -17.23
CA ASN A 12 2.61 7.98 -15.79
C ASN A 12 1.55 8.75 -15.01
N LEU A 13 1.02 9.83 -15.58
CA LEU A 13 -0.07 10.59 -15.00
C LEU A 13 -1.37 9.76 -14.98
N ILE A 14 -1.68 9.07 -16.09
CA ILE A 14 -2.84 8.17 -16.16
C ILE A 14 -2.71 7.05 -15.13
N ARG A 15 -1.54 6.39 -15.06
CA ARG A 15 -1.28 5.33 -14.07
C ARG A 15 -1.46 5.82 -12.65
N PHE A 16 -0.92 6.99 -12.33
CA PHE A 16 -1.09 7.62 -11.03
C PHE A 16 -2.58 7.80 -10.68
N PHE A 17 -3.36 8.44 -11.55
CA PHE A 17 -4.79 8.68 -11.29
C PHE A 17 -5.58 7.37 -11.15
N VAL A 18 -5.36 6.40 -12.04
CA VAL A 18 -6.05 5.10 -11.99
C VAL A 18 -5.76 4.38 -10.66
N LEU A 19 -4.50 4.38 -10.22
CA LEU A 19 -4.10 3.68 -9.00
C LEU A 19 -4.58 4.40 -7.74
N VAL A 20 -4.59 5.74 -7.73
CA VAL A 20 -5.18 6.53 -6.64
C VAL A 20 -6.67 6.26 -6.53
N ILE A 21 -7.40 6.29 -7.65
CA ILE A 21 -8.84 5.98 -7.67
C ILE A 21 -9.07 4.54 -7.18
N LEU A 22 -8.29 3.57 -7.67
CA LEU A 22 -8.41 2.18 -7.24
C LEU A 22 -8.16 2.02 -5.74
N TYR A 23 -7.16 2.70 -5.19
CA TYR A 23 -6.88 2.70 -3.75
C TYR A 23 -8.08 3.20 -2.94
N VAL A 24 -8.64 4.35 -3.33
CA VAL A 24 -9.79 4.95 -2.64
C VAL A 24 -11.02 4.06 -2.77
N LEU A 25 -11.30 3.51 -3.96
CA LEU A 25 -12.43 2.61 -4.16
C LEU A 25 -12.31 1.37 -3.26
N LEU A 26 -11.14 0.71 -3.23
CA LEU A 26 -10.93 -0.45 -2.35
C LEU A 26 -11.02 -0.10 -0.87
N GLY A 27 -10.55 1.09 -0.47
CA GLY A 27 -10.63 1.59 0.90
C GLY A 27 -12.04 1.96 1.37
N ASN A 28 -13.04 1.94 0.47
CA ASN A 28 -14.44 2.27 0.78
C ASN A 28 -15.39 1.10 0.46
N ILE A 29 -14.90 -0.15 0.35
CA ILE A 29 -15.74 -1.35 0.17
C ILE A 29 -15.81 -2.13 1.50
N PRO A 30 -16.89 -1.97 2.30
CA PRO A 30 -16.99 -2.56 3.64
C PRO A 30 -16.91 -4.09 3.64
N GLN A 31 -17.39 -4.74 2.58
CA GLN A 31 -17.44 -6.21 2.46
C GLN A 31 -16.05 -6.85 2.37
N ILE A 32 -15.04 -6.09 1.93
CA ILE A 32 -13.67 -6.57 1.74
C ILE A 32 -12.80 -6.23 2.97
N GLN A 33 -13.31 -5.36 3.83
CA GLN A 33 -12.58 -4.76 4.95
C GLN A 33 -12.74 -5.50 6.27
N GLN A 34 -13.65 -6.45 6.43
CA GLN A 34 -13.75 -7.17 7.72
C GLN A 34 -12.57 -8.13 7.89
N ASN A 35 -11.79 -7.95 8.96
CA ASN A 35 -10.72 -8.88 9.30
C ASN A 35 -11.35 -10.17 9.88
N PRO A 36 -11.12 -11.35 9.27
CA PRO A 36 -11.74 -12.60 9.71
C PRO A 36 -11.14 -13.14 11.02
N VAL A 37 -10.01 -12.59 11.45
CA VAL A 37 -9.30 -12.97 12.68
C VAL A 37 -9.67 -12.05 13.85
N ILE A 38 -9.94 -10.77 13.59
CA ILE A 38 -10.28 -9.76 14.61
C ILE A 38 -11.54 -9.02 14.17
N SER A 39 -12.66 -9.26 14.86
CA SER A 39 -14.01 -8.80 14.48
C SER A 39 -14.16 -7.30 14.29
N ASP A 40 -13.38 -6.50 15.01
CA ASP A 40 -13.43 -5.04 14.97
C ASP A 40 -12.29 -4.40 14.17
N ALA A 41 -11.41 -5.22 13.57
CA ALA A 41 -10.29 -4.72 12.77
C ALA A 41 -10.63 -4.67 11.28
N THR A 42 -10.04 -3.69 10.59
CA THR A 42 -10.19 -3.51 9.16
C THR A 42 -9.01 -4.11 8.39
N LEU A 43 -9.28 -5.03 7.47
CA LEU A 43 -8.32 -5.57 6.51
C LEU A 43 -7.90 -4.46 5.54
N ALA A 44 -6.63 -4.04 5.59
CA ALA A 44 -6.12 -2.94 4.78
C ALA A 44 -5.81 -3.35 3.31
N VAL A 45 -6.81 -3.88 2.59
CA VAL A 45 -6.66 -4.43 1.23
C VAL A 45 -6.16 -3.40 0.22
N ASN A 46 -6.56 -2.15 0.38
CA ASN A 46 -6.09 -1.03 -0.44
C ASN A 46 -4.56 -0.87 -0.43
N MET A 47 -3.85 -1.28 0.64
CA MET A 47 -2.39 -1.20 0.72
C MET A 47 -1.66 -1.94 -0.41
N ILE A 48 -2.26 -3.02 -0.96
CA ILE A 48 -1.63 -3.77 -2.06
C ILE A 48 -1.45 -2.91 -3.31
N VAL A 49 -2.35 -1.95 -3.56
CA VAL A 49 -2.32 -1.08 -4.74
C VAL A 49 -1.04 -0.24 -4.76
N ILE A 50 -0.63 0.24 -3.60
CA ILE A 50 0.58 1.06 -3.42
C ILE A 50 1.83 0.24 -3.75
N VAL A 51 1.90 -0.99 -3.24
CA VAL A 51 3.04 -1.89 -3.46
C VAL A 51 3.10 -2.32 -4.93
N ILE A 52 1.96 -2.63 -5.53
CA ILE A 52 1.85 -2.93 -6.97
C ILE A 52 2.31 -1.73 -7.80
N ALA A 53 1.93 -0.50 -7.41
CA ALA A 53 2.33 0.72 -8.09
C ALA A 53 3.86 0.88 -8.12
N GLY A 54 4.53 0.66 -6.99
CA GLY A 54 5.98 0.68 -6.92
C GLY A 54 6.63 -0.43 -7.74
N ILE A 55 6.12 -1.67 -7.65
CA ILE A 55 6.66 -2.83 -8.38
C ILE A 55 6.53 -2.69 -9.89
N LEU A 56 5.41 -2.18 -10.40
CA LEU A 56 5.15 -2.10 -11.84
C LEU A 56 5.67 -0.81 -12.48
N TYR A 57 5.67 0.30 -11.75
CA TYR A 57 5.88 1.62 -12.32
C TYR A 57 6.98 2.44 -11.63
N GLY A 58 7.67 1.84 -10.65
CA GLY A 58 8.85 2.41 -10.00
C GLY A 58 8.55 3.25 -8.76
N ARG A 59 9.62 3.57 -8.03
CA ARG A 59 9.57 4.20 -6.69
C ARG A 59 8.77 5.50 -6.61
N ASN A 60 8.84 6.34 -7.64
CA ASN A 60 8.14 7.64 -7.63
C ASN A 60 6.62 7.47 -7.78
N ILE A 61 6.17 6.50 -8.58
CA ILE A 61 4.74 6.20 -8.72
C ILE A 61 4.24 5.51 -7.45
N GLY A 62 4.99 4.55 -6.90
CA GLY A 62 4.67 3.95 -5.61
C GLY A 62 4.53 4.99 -4.49
N LEU A 63 5.49 5.92 -4.37
CA LEU A 63 5.45 7.01 -3.39
C LEU A 63 4.21 7.88 -3.55
N THR A 64 3.95 8.36 -4.76
CA THR A 64 2.85 9.29 -5.01
C THR A 64 1.49 8.63 -4.85
N VAL A 65 1.32 7.38 -5.28
CA VAL A 65 0.11 6.59 -5.02
C VAL A 65 -0.07 6.34 -3.53
N GLY A 66 1.00 6.01 -2.79
CA GLY A 66 0.95 5.86 -1.34
C GLY A 66 0.53 7.13 -0.61
N LEU A 67 1.09 8.27 -1.00
CA LEU A 67 0.77 9.58 -0.43
C LEU A 67 -0.67 9.99 -0.74
N PHE A 68 -1.01 10.12 -2.02
CA PHE A 68 -2.28 10.68 -2.46
C PHE A 68 -3.45 9.69 -2.32
N GLY A 69 -3.23 8.40 -2.55
CA GLY A 69 -4.24 7.37 -2.33
C GLY A 69 -4.70 7.38 -0.88
N THR A 70 -3.76 7.32 0.07
CA THR A 70 -4.06 7.35 1.50
C THR A 70 -4.67 8.68 1.93
N PHE A 71 -4.14 9.80 1.44
CA PHE A 71 -4.70 11.12 1.76
C PHE A 71 -6.17 11.26 1.30
N PHE A 72 -6.48 10.88 0.06
CA PHE A 72 -7.87 10.96 -0.43
C PHE A 72 -8.78 9.93 0.23
N ASN A 73 -8.26 8.75 0.60
CA ASN A 73 -9.03 7.79 1.39
C ASN A 73 -9.31 8.31 2.81
N ALA A 74 -8.37 8.99 3.44
CA ALA A 74 -8.57 9.63 4.74
C ALA A 74 -9.61 10.76 4.70
N LEU A 75 -9.83 11.37 3.53
CA LEU A 75 -10.89 12.36 3.29
C LEU A 75 -12.24 11.75 2.86
N SER A 76 -12.29 10.44 2.61
CA SER A 76 -13.52 9.77 2.18
C SER A 76 -14.41 9.41 3.37
N PRO A 77 -15.64 8.93 3.14
CA PRO A 77 -16.52 8.46 4.23
C PRO A 77 -15.92 7.34 5.10
N ALA A 78 -14.99 6.54 4.57
CA ALA A 78 -14.26 5.52 5.35
C ALA A 78 -13.06 6.09 6.15
N GLY A 79 -12.71 7.35 5.91
CA GLY A 79 -11.58 8.03 6.53
C GLY A 79 -11.70 8.14 8.05
N ASN A 80 -10.60 7.87 8.74
CA ASN A 80 -10.50 7.94 10.20
C ASN A 80 -9.07 8.31 10.63
N ALA A 81 -8.82 8.43 11.93
CA ALA A 81 -7.51 8.84 12.46
C ALA A 81 -6.37 7.90 12.06
N PHE A 82 -6.63 6.60 11.89
CA PHE A 82 -5.63 5.63 11.43
C PHE A 82 -5.24 5.89 9.96
N GLU A 83 -6.21 6.21 9.10
CA GLU A 83 -5.95 6.55 7.69
C GLU A 83 -5.08 7.80 7.57
N PHE A 84 -5.34 8.85 8.36
CA PHE A 84 -4.48 10.03 8.40
C PHE A 84 -3.06 9.70 8.87
N ALA A 85 -2.93 8.90 9.93
CA ALA A 85 -1.64 8.47 10.46
C ALA A 85 -0.86 7.57 9.47
N ALA A 86 -1.57 6.85 8.60
CA ALA A 86 -0.98 5.93 7.62
C ALA A 86 -0.42 6.62 6.37
N ILE A 87 -0.67 7.93 6.14
CA ILE A 87 -0.25 8.63 4.91
C ILE A 87 1.27 8.52 4.67
N VAL A 88 2.08 8.83 5.68
CA VAL A 88 3.54 8.78 5.58
C VAL A 88 4.07 7.33 5.46
N PRO A 89 3.64 6.37 6.31
CA PRO A 89 3.98 4.96 6.16
C PRO A 89 3.68 4.41 4.76
N HIS A 90 2.53 4.76 4.20
CA HIS A 90 2.11 4.29 2.89
C HIS A 90 2.94 4.88 1.75
N ALA A 91 3.31 6.16 1.83
CA ALA A 91 4.24 6.77 0.89
C ALA A 91 5.62 6.07 0.93
N ILE A 92 6.15 5.80 2.12
CA ILE A 92 7.44 5.11 2.31
C ILE A 92 7.37 3.67 1.78
N MET A 93 6.31 2.93 2.11
CA MET A 93 6.06 1.58 1.64
C MET A 93 6.04 1.52 0.10
N GLY A 94 5.32 2.44 -0.54
CA GLY A 94 5.25 2.52 -2.01
C GLY A 94 6.61 2.82 -2.63
N TRP A 95 7.35 3.77 -2.07
CA TRP A 95 8.71 4.06 -2.50
C TRP A 95 9.63 2.84 -2.35
N ALA A 96 9.62 2.20 -1.18
CA ALA A 96 10.45 1.06 -0.85
C ALA A 96 10.18 -0.14 -1.78
N SER A 97 8.91 -0.43 -2.09
CA SER A 97 8.56 -1.50 -3.02
C SER A 97 9.16 -1.28 -4.41
N GLY A 98 9.13 -0.04 -4.92
CA GLY A 98 9.74 0.32 -6.19
C GLY A 98 11.26 0.22 -6.15
N LEU A 99 11.90 0.73 -5.09
CA LEU A 99 13.35 0.64 -4.91
C LEU A 99 13.83 -0.82 -4.81
N LEU A 100 13.13 -1.65 -4.03
CA LEU A 100 13.46 -3.07 -3.90
C LEU A 100 13.33 -3.79 -5.24
N LYS A 101 12.31 -3.45 -6.03
CA LYS A 101 12.11 -4.06 -7.35
C LYS A 101 13.21 -3.72 -8.36
N GLU A 102 13.91 -2.58 -8.22
CA GLU A 102 15.07 -2.24 -9.05
C GLU A 102 16.19 -3.29 -8.93
N ASN A 103 16.33 -3.90 -7.75
CA ASN A 103 17.44 -4.81 -7.43
C ASN A 103 17.03 -6.27 -7.22
N THR A 104 15.72 -6.57 -7.24
CA THR A 104 15.18 -7.89 -6.88
C THR A 104 13.97 -8.30 -7.73
N ASN A 105 13.34 -9.44 -7.39
CA ASN A 105 12.11 -9.92 -8.01
C ASN A 105 10.85 -9.33 -7.32
N SER A 106 9.67 -9.61 -7.88
CA SER A 106 8.41 -9.07 -7.33
C SER A 106 8.11 -9.59 -5.91
N PHE A 107 8.56 -10.80 -5.58
CA PHE A 107 8.35 -11.40 -4.26
C PHE A 107 9.08 -10.60 -3.18
N TRP A 108 10.38 -10.35 -3.35
CA TRP A 108 11.15 -9.56 -2.39
C TRP A 108 10.65 -8.12 -2.29
N ALA A 109 10.27 -7.51 -3.42
CA ALA A 109 9.68 -6.19 -3.43
C ALA A 109 8.32 -6.11 -2.71
N SER A 110 7.53 -7.20 -2.75
CA SER A 110 6.24 -7.25 -2.08
C SER A 110 6.33 -7.26 -0.55
N LEU A 111 7.49 -7.66 0.02
CA LEU A 111 7.73 -7.59 1.46
C LEU A 111 7.76 -6.14 2.00
N ALA A 112 7.80 -5.13 1.11
CA ALA A 112 7.58 -3.75 1.52
C ALA A 112 6.24 -3.54 2.24
N ILE A 113 5.24 -4.41 2.04
CA ILE A 113 3.99 -4.35 2.81
C ILE A 113 4.23 -4.55 4.31
N VAL A 114 5.17 -5.43 4.68
CA VAL A 114 5.57 -5.63 6.08
C VAL A 114 6.19 -4.36 6.66
N LEU A 115 7.02 -3.67 5.87
CA LEU A 115 7.54 -2.36 6.27
C LEU A 115 6.41 -1.34 6.50
N GLY A 116 5.41 -1.31 5.63
CA GLY A 116 4.23 -0.45 5.81
C GLY A 116 3.49 -0.74 7.11
N HIS A 117 3.23 -2.02 7.40
CA HIS A 117 2.62 -2.45 8.66
C HIS A 117 3.43 -2.04 9.90
N LEU A 118 4.75 -2.26 9.89
CA LEU A 118 5.63 -1.89 11.01
C LEU A 118 5.62 -0.37 11.25
N LEU A 119 5.70 0.42 10.17
CA LEU A 119 5.64 1.88 10.26
C LEU A 119 4.28 2.37 10.75
N ASN A 120 3.18 1.74 10.30
CA ASN A 120 1.84 2.03 10.80
C ASN A 120 1.79 1.81 12.32
N ILE A 121 2.24 0.65 12.82
CA ILE A 121 2.24 0.35 14.26
C ILE A 121 3.01 1.39 15.06
N ILE A 122 4.22 1.73 14.60
CA ILE A 122 5.07 2.73 15.26
C ILE A 122 4.33 4.07 15.34
N ILE A 123 3.78 4.57 14.23
CA ILE A 123 3.06 5.84 14.22
C ILE A 123 1.78 5.76 15.06
N PHE A 124 1.04 4.67 15.00
CA PHE A 124 -0.20 4.52 15.76
C PHE A 124 0.05 4.52 17.27
N LEU A 125 1.15 3.91 17.72
CA LEU A 125 1.60 4.00 19.12
C LEU A 125 1.96 5.44 19.51
N PHE A 126 2.76 6.12 18.69
CA PHE A 126 3.17 7.51 18.97
C PHE A 126 2.00 8.50 18.93
N ALA A 127 1.00 8.27 18.08
CA ALA A 127 -0.21 9.07 17.98
C ALA A 127 -1.27 8.70 19.03
N GLY A 128 -1.02 7.69 19.88
CA GLY A 128 -1.98 7.22 20.89
C GLY A 128 -3.22 6.53 20.31
N LEU A 129 -3.18 6.09 19.05
CA LEU A 129 -4.26 5.37 18.37
C LEU A 129 -4.31 3.89 18.77
N VAL A 130 -3.16 3.33 19.16
CA VAL A 130 -3.03 1.98 19.73
C VAL A 130 -2.27 2.08 21.05
N THR A 131 -2.64 1.26 22.03
CA THR A 131 -1.93 1.13 23.30
C THR A 131 -1.07 -0.12 23.30
N LEU A 132 0.02 -0.13 24.07
CA LEU A 132 0.87 -1.33 24.22
C LEU A 132 0.10 -2.53 24.78
N SER A 133 -0.88 -2.30 25.66
CA SER A 133 -1.75 -3.35 26.18
C SER A 133 -2.69 -3.94 25.13
N GLY A 134 -2.96 -3.22 24.05
CA GLY A 134 -3.76 -3.70 22.92
C GLY A 134 -2.96 -4.51 21.88
N ILE A 135 -1.63 -4.58 22.02
CA ILE A 135 -0.76 -5.41 21.17
C ILE A 135 -0.61 -6.78 21.82
N ASP A 136 -1.62 -7.62 21.63
CA ASP A 136 -1.64 -8.99 22.12
C ASP A 136 -1.35 -10.01 21.00
N ASN A 137 -1.55 -11.30 21.29
CA ASN A 137 -1.34 -12.35 20.29
C ASN A 137 -2.34 -12.23 19.11
N SER A 138 -3.58 -11.82 19.36
CA SER A 138 -4.59 -11.67 18.31
C SER A 138 -4.19 -10.60 17.30
N PHE A 139 -3.65 -9.47 17.79
CA PHE A 139 -3.09 -8.41 16.98
C PHE A 139 -2.02 -8.94 16.01
N TRP A 140 -1.04 -9.70 16.52
CA TRP A 140 0.03 -10.26 15.70
C TRP A 140 -0.46 -11.30 14.69
N TYR A 141 -1.46 -12.12 15.07
CA TYR A 141 -2.07 -13.06 14.13
C TYR A 141 -2.81 -12.33 13.00
N GLY A 142 -3.57 -11.29 13.32
CA GLY A 142 -4.24 -10.45 12.33
C GLY A 142 -3.24 -9.79 11.38
N LEU A 143 -2.15 -9.24 11.93
CA LEU A 143 -1.09 -8.61 11.14
C LEU A 143 -0.37 -9.60 10.21
N ALA A 144 -0.05 -10.79 10.73
CA ALA A 144 0.59 -11.84 9.94
C ALA A 144 -0.32 -12.32 8.82
N PHE A 145 -1.62 -12.49 9.11
CA PHE A 145 -2.62 -12.87 8.12
C PHE A 145 -2.72 -11.83 6.99
N GLU A 146 -2.81 -10.54 7.33
CA GLU A 146 -2.83 -9.44 6.37
C GLU A 146 -1.57 -9.39 5.50
N ALA A 147 -0.39 -9.49 6.12
CA ALA A 147 0.87 -9.47 5.40
C ALA A 147 0.99 -10.65 4.42
N ILE A 148 0.59 -11.87 4.83
CA ILE A 148 0.62 -13.06 3.98
C ILE A 148 -0.34 -12.90 2.79
N LEU A 149 -1.60 -12.53 3.05
CA LEU A 149 -2.57 -12.32 1.99
C LEU A 149 -2.16 -11.19 1.06
N GLY A 150 -1.57 -10.12 1.59
CA GLY A 150 -1.05 -9.01 0.82
C GLY A 150 0.06 -9.46 -0.13
N VAL A 151 1.08 -10.16 0.39
CA VAL A 151 2.19 -10.70 -0.42
C VAL A 151 1.69 -11.62 -1.53
N ILE A 152 0.78 -12.56 -1.22
CA ILE A 152 0.20 -13.48 -2.21
C ILE A 152 -0.54 -12.69 -3.30
N SER A 153 -1.45 -11.80 -2.88
CA SER A 153 -2.28 -10.97 -3.77
C SER A 153 -1.41 -10.11 -4.70
N ILE A 154 -0.40 -9.43 -4.15
CA ILE A 154 0.52 -8.58 -4.92
C ILE A 154 1.22 -9.40 -6.00
N ASN A 155 1.81 -10.54 -5.65
CA ASN A 155 2.56 -11.36 -6.60
C ASN A 155 1.65 -11.94 -7.68
N LEU A 156 0.45 -12.40 -7.32
CA LEU A 156 -0.53 -12.93 -8.26
C LEU A 156 -0.97 -11.85 -9.26
N ILE A 157 -1.35 -10.66 -8.77
CA ILE A 157 -1.79 -9.55 -9.62
C ILE A 157 -0.66 -9.07 -10.53
N VAL A 158 0.56 -8.91 -9.99
CA VAL A 158 1.74 -8.51 -10.78
C VAL A 158 2.06 -9.55 -11.86
N PHE A 159 1.96 -10.84 -11.54
CA PHE A 159 2.16 -11.92 -12.50
C PHE A 159 1.13 -11.87 -13.62
N ILE A 160 -0.17 -11.82 -13.29
CA ILE A 160 -1.27 -11.73 -14.27
C ILE A 160 -1.11 -10.48 -15.14
N TYR A 161 -0.82 -9.33 -14.54
CA TYR A 161 -0.61 -8.08 -15.27
C TYR A 161 0.52 -8.22 -16.29
N ARG A 162 1.64 -8.86 -15.92
CA ARG A 162 2.76 -9.08 -16.85
C ARG A 162 2.44 -10.12 -17.92
N LEU A 163 1.60 -11.11 -17.65
CA LEU A 163 1.14 -12.05 -18.67
C LEU A 163 0.27 -11.38 -19.73
N ILE A 164 -0.61 -10.47 -19.32
CA ILE A 164 -1.55 -9.79 -20.23
C ILE A 164 -0.88 -8.61 -20.95
N CYS A 165 -0.14 -7.78 -20.20
CA CYS A 165 0.38 -6.49 -20.67
C CYS A 165 1.89 -6.48 -20.90
N GLY A 166 2.62 -7.54 -20.51
CA GLY A 166 4.04 -7.67 -20.79
C GLY A 166 4.26 -7.82 -22.29
N LYS A 167 5.24 -7.09 -22.85
CA LYS A 167 5.70 -7.39 -24.20
C LYS A 167 6.16 -8.85 -24.23
N LYS A 168 5.53 -9.65 -25.09
CA LYS A 168 6.18 -10.87 -25.61
C LYS A 168 7.45 -10.37 -26.32
N ASN A 169 8.59 -10.53 -25.67
CA ASN A 169 9.86 -10.43 -26.37
C ASN A 169 9.95 -11.59 -27.36
#